data_AF-A0A093GA06-F1
#
_entry.id   AF-A0A093GA06-F1
#
_cell.length_a   1.000
_cell.length_b   1.000
_cell.length_c   1.000
_cell.angle_alpha   90.00
_cell.angle_beta   90.00
_cell.angle_gamma   90.00
#
_symmetry.space_group_name_H-M   'P 1'
#
loop_
_entity.id
_entity.type
_entity.pdbx_description
1 polymer ?
#
loop_
_entity_poly.entity_id
_entity_poly.type
_entity_poly.pdbx_seq_one_letter_code
_entity_poly.pdbx_strand_id
1 'polypeptide(L)' 'AGCGVPAISPSVESSERIINGQTATPGSWPWQVSLQ' A
#
# COMPACT_ATOMS: atom_id res chain seq x y z
N ALA A 1 -13.18 -3.89 -13.93
CA ALA A 1 -12.27 -3.29 -12.92
C ALA A 1 -11.40 -2.27 -13.63
N GLY A 2 -11.18 -1.09 -13.03
CA GLY A 2 -10.32 -0.03 -13.58
C GLY A 2 -8.87 -0.14 -13.08
N CYS A 3 -7.99 0.73 -13.56
CA CYS A 3 -6.64 0.86 -13.00
C CYS A 3 -6.68 1.50 -11.59
N GLY A 4 -5.63 1.28 -10.79
CA GLY A 4 -5.53 1.87 -9.45
C GLY A 4 -6.43 1.24 -8.37
N VAL A 5 -7.16 0.16 -8.70
CA VAL A 5 -7.99 -0.58 -7.74
C VAL A 5 -7.25 -1.84 -7.29
N PRO A 6 -6.75 -1.89 -6.04
CA PRO A 6 -6.06 -3.07 -5.54
C PRO A 6 -7.06 -4.20 -5.21
N ALA A 7 -6.66 -5.45 -5.47
CA ALA A 7 -7.45 -6.62 -5.08
C ALA A 7 -7.42 -6.87 -3.56
N ILE A 8 -6.36 -6.43 -2.89
CA ILE A 8 -6.19 -6.47 -1.43
C ILE A 8 -6.21 -5.03 -0.94
N SER A 9 -7.14 -4.69 -0.04
CA SER A 9 -7.22 -3.34 0.52
C SER A 9 -5.97 -3.03 1.37
N PRO A 10 -5.30 -1.89 1.16
CA PRO A 10 -4.17 -1.48 2.00
C PRO A 10 -4.61 -1.24 3.45
N SER A 11 -3.85 -1.77 4.41
CA SER A 11 -3.97 -1.37 5.81
C SER A 11 -3.28 -0.02 6.01
N VAL A 12 -4.07 1.06 6.14
CA VAL A 12 -3.57 2.40 6.47
C VAL A 12 -3.98 2.77 7.90
N GLU A 13 -2.99 3.01 8.76
CA GLU A 13 -3.25 3.52 10.10
C GLU A 13 -3.63 5.00 10.02
N SER A 14 -4.77 5.35 10.61
CA SER A 14 -5.22 6.74 10.69
C SER A 14 -4.66 7.39 11.95
N SER A 15 -3.55 8.11 11.81
CA SER A 15 -2.96 8.96 12.84
C SER A 15 -2.87 10.40 12.36
N GLU A 16 -2.75 11.36 13.28
CA GLU A 16 -2.51 12.77 12.92
C GLU A 16 -1.18 12.96 12.16
N ARG A 17 -0.22 12.05 12.38
CA ARG A 17 1.12 12.08 11.78
C ARG A 17 1.64 10.67 11.53
N ILE A 18 2.30 10.48 10.39
CA ILE A 18 2.98 9.23 10.03
C ILE A 18 4.44 9.34 10.46
N ILE A 19 4.88 8.53 11.42
CA ILE A 19 6.28 8.49 11.89
C ILE A 19 6.94 7.24 11.32
N ASN A 20 7.94 7.40 10.44
CA ASN A 20 8.65 6.31 9.74
C ASN A 20 7.80 5.32 8.91
N GLY A 21 6.47 5.46 8.92
CA GLY A 21 5.54 4.57 8.24
C GLY A 21 5.45 3.19 8.90
N GLN A 22 4.75 2.29 8.21
CA GLN A 22 4.55 0.90 8.61
C GLN A 22 4.70 -0.02 7.40
N THR A 23 5.07 -1.27 7.64
CA THR A 23 5.13 -2.30 6.59
C THR A 23 3.76 -2.48 5.96
N ALA A 24 3.69 -2.38 4.63
CA ALA A 24 2.44 -2.55 3.90
C ALA A 24 1.96 -4.02 3.93
N THR A 25 0.64 -4.22 3.86
CA THR A 25 0.08 -5.56 3.64
C THR A 25 0.64 -6.13 2.32
N PRO A 26 1.20 -7.35 2.31
CA PRO A 26 1.72 -7.96 1.09
C PRO A 26 0.68 -7.97 -0.04
N GLY A 27 1.05 -7.47 -1.22
CA GLY A 27 0.17 -7.42 -2.40
C GLY A 27 -0.87 -6.29 -2.42
N SER A 28 -0.98 -5.48 -1.36
CA SER A 28 -1.93 -4.34 -1.33
C SER A 28 -1.60 -3.20 -2.30
N TRP A 29 -0.37 -3.17 -2.83
CA TRP A 29 0.10 -2.20 -3.82
C TRP A 29 0.51 -2.93 -5.12
N PRO A 30 -0.44 -3.29 -6.00
CA PRO A 30 -0.17 -4.17 -7.14
C PRO A 30 0.68 -3.53 -8.24
N TRP A 31 0.89 -2.22 -8.18
CA TRP A 31 1.76 -1.48 -9.09
C TRP A 31 3.19 -1.29 -8.53
N GLN A 32 3.50 -1.82 -7.35
CA GLN A 32 4.86 -1.77 -6.81
C GLN A 32 5.80 -2.63 -7.65
N VAL A 33 6.91 -2.05 -8.07
CA VAL A 33 7.98 -2.73 -8.82
C VAL A 33 9.33 -2.35 -8.21
N SER A 34 10.33 -3.21 -8.37
CA SER A 34 11.72 -2.93 -8.02
C SER A 34 12.58 -3.27 -9.24
N LEU A 35 13.48 -2.35 -9.60
CA LEU A 35 14.51 -2.61 -10.60
C LEU A 35 15.77 -3.08 -9.89
N GLN A 36 16.59 -3.89 -10.57
CA GLN A 36 17.83 -4.43 -10.06
C GLN A 36 19.04 -3.73 -10.68
#